data_AF-A0A658BRG4-F1
#
_entry.id   AF-A0A658BRG4-F1
#
_cell.length_a   1.000
_cell.length_b   1.000
_cell.length_c   1.000
_cell.angle_alpha   90.00
_cell.angle_beta   90.00
_cell.angle_gamma   90.00
#
_symmetry.space_group_name_H-M   'P 1'
#
loop_
_entity.id
_entity.type
_entity.pdbx_description
1 polymer ?
#
loop_
_entity_poly.entity_id
_entity_poly.type
_entity_poly.pdbx_seq_one_letter_code
_entity_poly.pdbx_strand_id
1 'polypeptide(L)' 'MNTPTRILLIDDDARIRELLQRYLNEQGFEVKAVADGREMAQAL' A
#
# COMPACT_ATOMS: atom_id res chain seq x y z
N MET A 1 18.26 14.64 0.72
CA MET A 1 16.96 14.15 1.25
C MET A 1 16.57 12.96 0.37
N ASN A 2 16.49 11.75 0.94
CA ASN A 2 16.02 10.59 0.18
C ASN A 2 14.50 10.62 0.17
N THR A 3 13.89 10.77 -1.00
CA THR A 3 12.43 10.65 -1.14
C THR A 3 12.06 9.17 -0.95
N PRO A 4 11.14 8.83 -0.04
CA PRO A 4 10.70 7.46 0.15
C PRO A 4 10.06 6.94 -1.13
N THR A 5 10.32 5.67 -1.46
CA THR A 5 9.68 5.03 -2.61
C THR A 5 8.21 4.79 -2.27
N ARG A 6 7.32 5.22 -3.17
CA ARG A 6 5.87 5.10 -2.98
C ARG A 6 5.36 3.81 -3.62
N ILE A 7 4.52 3.07 -2.90
CA ILE A 7 3.95 1.79 -3.32
C ILE A 7 2.42 1.87 -3.23
N LEU A 8 1.74 1.47 -4.30
CA LEU A 8 0.29 1.21 -4.30
C LEU A 8 0.07 -0.31 -4.23
N LEU A 9 -0.48 -0.79 -3.12
CA LEU A 9 -0.78 -2.20 -2.88
C LEU A 9 -2.27 -2.45 -3.14
N ILE A 10 -2.59 -3.46 -3.97
CA ILE A 10 -3.96 -3.90 -4.25
C ILE A 10 -4.09 -5.36 -3.81
N ASP A 11 -4.97 -5.63 -2.86
CA ASP A 11 -5.21 -6.97 -2.31
C ASP A 11 -6.63 -7.04 -1.73
N ASP A 12 -7.41 -8.08 -2.05
CA ASP A 12 -8.80 -8.24 -1.61
C ASP A 12 -8.93 -8.80 -0.18
N ASP A 13 -7.92 -9.50 0.35
CA ASP A 13 -7.91 -9.97 1.74
C ASP A 13 -7.42 -8.85 2.68
N ALA A 14 -8.31 -8.40 3.56
CA ALA A 14 -8.02 -7.33 4.51
C ALA A 14 -6.85 -7.63 5.47
N ARG A 15 -6.67 -8.90 5.88
CA ARG A 15 -5.62 -9.28 6.82
C ARG A 15 -4.26 -9.27 6.14
N ILE A 16 -4.18 -9.77 4.91
CA ILE A 16 -2.93 -9.76 4.13
C ILE A 16 -2.55 -8.33 3.78
N ARG A 17 -3.51 -7.53 3.34
CA ARG A 17 -3.32 -6.11 3.03
C ARG A 17 -2.75 -5.33 4.22
N GLU A 18 -3.30 -5.51 5.42
CA GLU A 18 -2.81 -4.85 6.64
C GLU A 18 -1.40 -5.33 7.03
N LEU A 19 -1.14 -6.64 6.97
CA LEU A 19 0.19 -7.22 7.23
C LEU A 19 1.25 -6.61 6.31
N LEU A 20 1.00 -6.60 5.00
CA LEU A 20 1.94 -6.09 4.00
C LEU A 20 2.14 -4.58 4.13
N GLN A 21 1.06 -3.82 4.40
CA GLN A 21 1.17 -2.38 4.60
C GLN A 21 2.07 -2.05 5.80
N ARG A 22 1.89 -2.72 6.94
CA ARG A 22 2.74 -2.54 8.13
C ARG A 22 4.19 -2.90 7.83
N TYR A 23 4.43 -4.08 7.25
CA TYR A 23 5.77 -4.57 6.91
C TYR A 23 6.52 -3.60 6.00
N LEU A 24 5.89 -3.14 4.91
CA LEU A 24 6.52 -2.23 3.94
C LEU A 24 6.75 -0.83 4.53
N ASN A 25 5.83 -0.33 5.36
CA ASN A 25 6.04 0.93 6.07
C ASN A 25 7.23 0.84 7.04
N GLU A 26 7.41 -0.28 7.74
CA GLU A 26 8.58 -0.53 8.60
C GLU A 26 9.90 -0.56 7.82
N GLN A 27 9.88 -0.92 6.52
CA GLN A 27 11.05 -0.85 5.63
C GLN A 27 11.31 0.57 5.08
N GLY A 28 10.48 1.56 5.43
CA GLY A 28 10.63 2.95 5.00
C GLY A 28 9.97 3.30 3.67
N PHE A 29 9.09 2.44 3.15
CA PHE A 29 8.25 2.77 1.99
C PHE A 29 7.04 3.62 2.40
N GLU A 30 6.55 4.44 1.48
CA GLU A 30 5.25 5.10 1.63
C GLU A 30 4.19 4.24 0.93
N VAL A 31 3.33 3.57 1.71
CA VAL A 31 2.41 2.56 1.17
C VAL A 31 0.96 3.02 1.25
N LYS A 32 0.30 3.10 0.09
CA LYS A 32 -1.16 3.23 -0.02
C LYS A 32 -1.74 1.86 -0.37
N ALA A 33 -2.63 1.35 0.46
CA ALA A 33 -3.25 0.06 0.26
C ALA A 33 -4.74 0.22 -0.09
N VAL A 34 -5.22 -0.52 -1.08
CA VAL A 34 -6.60 -0.50 -1.57
C VAL A 34 -7.13 -1.92 -1.74
N ALA A 35 -8.43 -2.11 -1.60
CA ALA A 35 -9.06 -3.43 -1.65
C ALA A 35 -9.39 -3.88 -3.08
N ASP A 36 -9.55 -2.95 -4.02
CA ASP A 36 -10.00 -3.27 -5.37
C ASP A 36 -9.57 -2.23 -6.42
N GLY A 37 -9.96 -2.50 -7.67
CA GLY A 37 -9.68 -1.61 -8.81
C GLY A 37 -10.41 -0.27 -8.77
N ARG A 38 -11.54 -0.15 -8.05
CA ARG A 38 -12.28 1.12 -7.92
C ARG A 38 -11.55 2.05 -6.96
N GLU A 39 -11.10 1.52 -5.84
CA GLU A 39 -10.26 2.24 -4.89
C GLU A 39 -8.90 2.58 -5.51
N MET A 40 -8.32 1.66 -6.30
CA MET A 40 -7.09 1.93 -7.08
C MET A 40 -7.27 3.13 -8.02
N ALA A 41 -8.38 3.19 -8.75
CA ALA A 41 -8.66 4.29 -9.67
C ALA A 41 -8.80 5.65 -8.96
N GLN A 42 -9.30 5.67 -7.72
CA GLN A 42 -9.33 6.87 -6.87
C GLN A 42 -7.97 7.19 -6.23
N ALA A 43 -7.05 6.24 -6.24
CA ALA A 43 -5.77 6.35 -5.57
C ALA A 43 -4.65 6.91 -6.44
N LEU A 44 -4.81 6.84 -7.77
CA LEU A 44 -3.96 7.46 -8.80
C LEU A 44 -4.19 8.98 -8.88
#